data_AF-A0A226NLQ9-F1
#
_entry.id   AF-A0A226NLQ9-F1
#
_cell.length_a   1.000
_cell.length_b   1.000
_cell.length_c   1.000
_cell.angle_alpha   90.00
_cell.angle_beta   90.00
_cell.angle_gamma   90.00
#
_symmetry.space_group_name_H-M   'P 1'
#
loop_
_entity.id
_entity.type
_entity.pdbx_description
1 polymer ?
#
loop_
_entity_poly.entity_id
_entity_poly.type
_entity_poly.pdbx_seq_one_letter_code
_entity_poly.pdbx_strand_id
1 'polypeptide(L)'
;SDDRLTALGERGGSSCLPEQETVVALYDYTAHRSDELTIHRSDIIQVLYKDNDNWWFGSLANGQQGYFPANYVAGEKEYEEQPSGLVSDCAPLLPKGPKETGESSPTPYK
;
A
#
# COMPACT_ATOMS: atom_id res chain seq x y z
N SER A 1 42.65 29.24 30.61
CA SER A 1 43.11 28.68 29.33
C SER A 1 43.08 27.17 29.42
N ASP A 2 42.01 26.57 28.93
CA ASP A 2 42.08 25.35 28.11
C ASP A 2 40.83 25.36 27.24
N ASP A 3 40.96 26.09 26.16
CA ASP A 3 39.98 26.27 25.10
C ASP A 3 40.06 25.03 24.19
N ARG A 4 39.25 24.00 24.46
CA ARG A 4 39.09 22.86 23.55
C ARG A 4 37.87 23.00 22.66
N LEU A 5 38.15 23.61 21.51
CA LEU A 5 37.42 23.44 20.25
C LEU A 5 37.29 21.95 19.91
N THR A 6 36.09 21.49 19.58
CA THR A 6 35.87 20.44 18.58
C THR A 6 34.49 20.68 17.95
N ALA A 7 34.53 21.09 16.68
CA ALA A 7 33.43 20.99 15.74
C ALA A 7 32.83 19.58 15.81
N LEU A 8 31.54 19.37 15.59
CA LEU A 8 30.98 19.24 14.25
C LEU A 8 29.48 19.51 14.36
N GLY A 9 28.99 20.45 13.55
CA GLY A 9 27.58 20.45 13.19
C GLY A 9 27.29 19.10 12.52
N GLU A 10 26.50 18.28 13.21
CA GLU A 10 26.04 16.99 12.72
C GLU A 10 25.09 17.25 11.54
N ARG A 11 25.68 17.40 10.36
CA ARG A 11 25.04 17.06 9.10
C ARG A 11 24.78 15.57 9.15
N GLY A 12 23.52 15.24 9.37
CA GLY A 12 23.05 13.88 9.42
C GLY A 12 21.71 13.91 10.10
N GLY A 13 20.67 14.29 9.35
CA GLY A 13 19.39 13.61 9.54
C GLY A 13 19.69 12.14 9.29
N SER A 14 20.17 11.47 10.33
CA SER A 14 20.19 10.02 10.45
C SER A 14 18.72 9.70 10.48
N SER A 15 18.16 9.55 9.29
CA SER A 15 16.78 9.23 9.07
C SER A 15 16.49 8.10 10.02
N CYS A 16 15.68 8.40 11.04
CA CYS A 16 15.00 7.40 11.83
C CYS A 16 14.09 6.71 10.81
N LEU A 17 14.65 5.89 9.92
CA LEU A 17 13.88 5.26 8.86
C LEU A 17 13.01 4.30 9.64
N PRO A 18 11.70 4.58 9.77
CA PRO A 18 10.83 3.54 10.28
C PRO A 18 11.06 2.36 9.35
N GLU A 19 11.26 1.20 9.93
CA GLU A 19 11.33 -0.09 9.26
C GLU A 19 10.10 -0.18 8.35
N GLN A 20 10.24 0.29 7.11
CA GLN A 20 9.14 0.41 6.17
C GLN A 20 8.94 -1.00 5.65
N GLU A 21 7.92 -1.65 6.22
CA GLU A 21 7.53 -2.99 5.83
C GLU A 21 7.23 -2.99 4.34
N THR A 22 7.84 -3.93 3.63
CA THR A 22 7.62 -4.09 2.20
C THR A 22 6.83 -5.37 2.00
N VAL A 23 5.83 -5.28 1.15
CA VAL A 23 4.87 -6.35 0.88
C VAL A 23 4.67 -6.52 -0.61
N VAL A 24 4.28 -7.73 -1.01
CA VAL A 24 4.04 -8.10 -2.40
C VAL A 24 2.55 -8.32 -2.61
N ALA A 25 1.97 -7.64 -3.59
CA ALA A 25 0.61 -7.88 -4.00
C ALA A 25 0.43 -9.30 -4.55
N LEU A 26 -0.50 -10.05 -3.98
CA LEU A 26 -0.88 -11.39 -4.43
C LEU A 26 -1.91 -11.34 -5.57
N TYR A 27 -2.72 -10.29 -5.60
CA TYR A 27 -3.83 -10.11 -6.52
C TYR A 27 -3.90 -8.66 -7.01
N ASP A 28 -4.51 -8.47 -8.18
CA ASP A 28 -4.82 -7.15 -8.70
C ASP A 28 -5.97 -6.50 -7.92
N TYR A 29 -5.80 -5.24 -7.56
CA TYR A 29 -6.83 -4.40 -6.95
C TYR A 29 -6.82 -3.03 -7.61
N THR A 30 -7.96 -2.63 -8.16
CA THR A 30 -8.15 -1.31 -8.77
C THR A 30 -8.71 -0.36 -7.73
N ALA A 31 -8.05 0.80 -7.56
CA ALA A 31 -8.56 1.86 -6.72
C ALA A 31 -9.94 2.31 -7.18
N HIS A 32 -10.88 2.38 -6.26
CA HIS A 32 -12.24 2.87 -6.46
C HIS A 32 -12.40 4.30 -5.96
N ARG A 33 -11.59 4.72 -4.99
CA ARG A 33 -11.56 6.08 -4.45
C ARG A 33 -10.22 6.76 -4.74
N SER A 34 -10.22 8.09 -4.69
CA SER A 34 -9.02 8.91 -4.89
C SER A 34 -7.95 8.70 -3.82
N ASP A 35 -8.35 8.20 -2.65
CA ASP A 35 -7.46 7.85 -1.55
C ASP A 35 -6.95 6.40 -1.60
N GLU A 36 -7.44 5.58 -2.54
CA GLU A 36 -7.04 4.18 -2.70
C GLU A 36 -5.91 4.01 -3.73
N LEU A 37 -5.12 2.95 -3.57
CA LEU A 37 -3.98 2.61 -4.41
C LEU A 37 -4.33 1.43 -5.31
N THR A 38 -4.13 1.60 -6.63
CA THR A 38 -4.22 0.49 -7.58
C THR A 38 -2.94 -0.33 -7.48
N ILE A 39 -3.06 -1.63 -7.23
CA ILE A 39 -1.95 -2.57 -7.12
C ILE A 39 -2.17 -3.75 -8.07
N HIS A 40 -1.10 -4.28 -8.62
CA HIS A 40 -1.11 -5.44 -9.51
C HIS A 40 -0.45 -6.64 -8.86
N ARG A 41 -0.82 -7.85 -9.25
CA ARG A 41 -0.14 -9.05 -8.76
C ARG A 41 1.38 -8.91 -9.02
N SER A 42 2.16 -9.24 -7.99
CA SER A 42 3.61 -9.10 -7.91
C SER A 42 4.13 -7.67 -7.79
N ASP A 43 3.28 -6.67 -7.58
CA ASP A 43 3.74 -5.33 -7.21
C ASP A 43 4.37 -5.32 -5.81
N ILE A 44 5.47 -4.59 -5.71
CA ILE A 44 6.15 -4.31 -4.44
C ILE A 44 5.61 -2.99 -3.88
N ILE A 45 5.01 -3.07 -2.71
CA ILE A 45 4.37 -1.92 -2.04
C ILE A 45 5.13 -1.66 -0.75
N GLN A 46 5.55 -0.42 -0.58
CA GLN A 46 6.14 0.05 0.65
C GLN A 46 5.04 0.52 1.61
N VAL A 47 4.83 -0.20 2.70
CA VAL A 47 3.84 0.16 3.73
C VAL A 47 4.34 1.40 4.48
N LEU A 48 3.58 2.48 4.38
CA LEU A 48 3.87 3.74 5.08
C LEU A 48 3.07 3.84 6.38
N TYR A 49 1.82 3.38 6.38
CA TYR A 49 0.93 3.46 7.52
C TYR A 49 -0.08 2.30 7.52
N LYS A 50 -0.29 1.66 8.66
CA LYS A 50 -1.32 0.63 8.84
C LYS A 50 -2.49 1.29 9.57
N ASP A 51 -3.54 1.63 8.85
CA ASP A 51 -4.71 2.30 9.43
C ASP A 51 -5.50 1.32 10.31
N ASN A 52 -5.76 0.11 9.79
CA ASN A 52 -6.44 -0.97 10.47
C ASN A 52 -5.95 -2.34 9.96
N ASP A 53 -6.47 -3.44 10.51
CA ASP A 53 -6.14 -4.81 10.05
C ASP A 53 -6.55 -5.08 8.59
N ASN A 54 -7.47 -4.29 8.03
CA ASN A 54 -7.99 -4.49 6.68
C ASN A 54 -7.35 -3.57 5.63
N TRP A 55 -6.89 -2.38 6.01
CA TRP A 55 -6.50 -1.31 5.09
C TRP A 55 -5.17 -0.70 5.48
N TRP A 56 -4.21 -0.77 4.58
CA TRP A 56 -2.88 -0.22 4.74
C TRP A 56 -2.65 0.86 3.69
N PHE A 57 -1.92 1.90 4.07
CA PHE A 57 -1.48 2.95 3.18
C PHE A 57 -0.04 2.67 2.78
N GLY A 58 0.23 2.71 1.47
CA GLY A 58 1.57 2.45 0.97
C GLY A 58 1.88 3.21 -0.30
N SER A 59 3.11 3.01 -0.75
CA SER A 59 3.66 3.63 -1.94
C SER A 59 4.18 2.57 -2.89
N LEU A 60 3.86 2.71 -4.16
CA LEU A 60 4.46 1.95 -5.24
C LEU A 60 5.77 2.60 -5.71
N ALA A 61 6.61 1.81 -6.39
CA ALA A 61 7.84 2.29 -7.02
C ALA A 61 7.60 3.35 -8.11
N ASN A 62 6.39 3.41 -8.67
CA ASN A 62 5.97 4.44 -9.64
C ASN A 62 5.59 5.78 -8.99
N GLY A 63 5.66 5.89 -7.65
CA GLY A 63 5.34 7.09 -6.89
C GLY A 63 3.85 7.27 -6.55
N GLN A 64 2.98 6.35 -6.97
CA GLN A 64 1.57 6.35 -6.55
C GLN A 64 1.45 5.90 -5.10
N GLN A 65 0.57 6.57 -4.35
CA GLN A 65 0.32 6.33 -2.94
C GLN A 65 -1.17 6.27 -2.67
N GLY A 66 -1.56 5.41 -1.73
CA GLY A 66 -2.97 5.25 -1.38
C GLY A 66 -3.20 4.05 -0.46
N TYR A 67 -4.47 3.87 -0.09
CA TYR A 67 -4.95 2.74 0.68
C TYR A 67 -5.15 1.50 -0.20
N PHE A 68 -4.67 0.37 0.27
CA PHE A 68 -4.88 -0.93 -0.35
C PHE A 68 -5.25 -1.97 0.74
N PRO A 69 -5.97 -3.03 0.37
CA PRO A 69 -6.36 -4.05 1.33
C PRO A 69 -5.18 -4.93 1.75
N ALA A 70 -4.98 -5.08 3.07
CA ALA A 70 -3.90 -5.90 3.64
C ALA A 70 -4.00 -7.39 3.23
N ASN A 71 -5.23 -7.88 3.01
CA ASN A 71 -5.48 -9.27 2.57
C ASN A 71 -5.07 -9.54 1.11
N TYR A 72 -4.70 -8.50 0.36
CA TYR A 72 -4.29 -8.61 -1.05
C TYR A 72 -2.78 -8.62 -1.19
N VAL A 73 -2.05 -8.51 -0.08
CA VAL A 73 -0.60 -8.49 -0.05
C VAL A 73 -0.07 -9.57 0.88
N ALA A 74 1.16 -10.02 0.65
CA ALA A 74 1.92 -10.87 1.55
C ALA A 74 3.23 -10.20 1.92
N GLY A 75 3.75 -10.49 3.11
CA GLY A 75 5.09 -10.04 3.48
C GLY A 75 6.14 -10.56 2.50
N GLU A 76 7.19 -9.77 2.24
CA GLU A 76 8.22 -10.21 1.29
C GLU A 76 8.87 -11.56 1.65
N LYS A 77 8.95 -11.88 2.94
CA LYS A 77 9.52 -13.15 3.38
C LYS A 77 8.56 -14.34 3.21
N GLU A 78 7.26 -14.07 3.10
CA GLU A 78 6.22 -15.10 3.05
C GLU A 78 5.90 -15.56 1.62
N TYR A 79 6.16 -14.71 0.60
CA TYR A 79 5.99 -15.12 -0.79
C TYR A 79 7.03 -16.15 -1.27
N GLU A 80 8.21 -16.22 -0.63
CA GLU A 80 9.29 -17.14 -1.04
C GLU A 80 9.06 -18.59 -0.56
N GLU A 81 8.28 -18.82 0.50
CA GLU A 81 8.04 -20.15 1.09
C GLU A 81 6.74 -20.83 0.62
N GLN A 82 6.05 -20.31 -0.40
CA GLN A 82 4.82 -20.92 -0.94
C GLN A 82 5.12 -21.70 -2.25
N PRO A 83 4.99 -23.04 -2.27
CA PRO A 83 5.16 -23.83 -3.49
C PRO A 83 4.04 -23.46 -4.47
N SER A 84 4.41 -23.21 -5.73
CA SER A 84 3.55 -22.71 -6.82
C SER A 84 2.41 -23.65 -7.30
N GLY A 85 1.77 -24.42 -6.41
CA GLY A 85 1.13 -25.69 -6.80
C GLY A 85 -0.40 -25.82 -6.79
N LEU A 86 -1.17 -25.12 -5.95
CA LEU A 86 -2.62 -25.34 -5.82
C LEU A 86 -3.22 -24.19 -4.99
N VAL A 87 -3.99 -23.25 -5.51
CA VAL A 87 -5.36 -23.47 -5.96
C VAL A 87 -5.76 -22.48 -7.06
N SER A 88 -6.19 -23.05 -8.18
CA SER A 88 -7.20 -22.47 -9.05
C SER A 88 -8.54 -22.45 -8.29
N ASP A 89 -9.39 -21.45 -8.54
CA ASP A 89 -10.75 -21.28 -8.02
C ASP A 89 -10.93 -20.61 -6.64
N CYS A 90 -10.48 -19.36 -6.51
CA CYS A 90 -11.22 -18.31 -5.80
C CYS A 90 -10.46 -16.99 -6.00
N ALA A 91 -10.80 -16.21 -7.02
CA ALA A 91 -10.74 -14.77 -6.80
C ALA A 91 -11.75 -14.53 -5.66
N PRO A 92 -11.34 -14.08 -4.46
CA PRO A 92 -12.31 -13.71 -3.45
C PRO A 92 -13.21 -12.70 -4.14
N LEU A 93 -14.51 -13.00 -4.21
CA LEU A 93 -15.49 -12.02 -4.62
C LEU A 93 -15.39 -10.91 -3.58
N LEU A 94 -14.55 -9.91 -3.87
CA LEU A 94 -14.46 -8.67 -3.13
C LEU A 94 -15.91 -8.26 -2.84
N PRO A 95 -16.26 -7.93 -1.59
CA PRO A 95 -17.54 -7.30 -1.36
C PRO A 95 -17.54 -6.12 -2.31
N LYS A 96 -18.48 -6.09 -3.25
CA LYS A 96 -18.73 -4.89 -4.01
C LYS A 96 -18.97 -3.87 -2.91
N GLY A 97 -18.02 -2.95 -2.74
CA GLY A 97 -18.25 -1.74 -1.97
C GLY A 97 -19.64 -1.25 -2.38
N PRO A 98 -20.45 -0.73 -1.44
CA PRO A 98 -21.81 -0.35 -1.76
C PRO A 98 -21.74 0.40 -3.07
N LYS A 99 -22.55 -0.06 -4.03
CA LYS A 99 -22.71 0.67 -5.27
C LYS A 99 -23.22 2.04 -4.85
N GLU A 100 -22.30 2.97 -4.63
CA GLU A 100 -22.57 4.38 -4.81
C GLU A 100 -22.68 4.51 -6.32
N THR A 101 -23.86 4.11 -6.77
CA THR A 101 -24.47 4.55 -8.00
C THR A 101 -24.37 6.07 -7.96
N GLY A 102 -23.24 6.58 -8.44
CA GLY A 102 -23.15 7.90 -9.01
C GLY A 102 -24.09 7.90 -10.21
N GLU A 103 -25.38 8.04 -9.96
CA GLU A 103 -26.32 8.57 -10.93
C GLU A 103 -26.05 10.08 -10.99
N SER A 104 -24.92 10.45 -11.60
CA SER A 104 -24.73 11.78 -12.12
C SER A 104 -24.95 11.75 -13.63
N SER A 105 -26.17 12.18 -13.99
CA SER A 105 -26.64 12.76 -15.28
C SER A 105 -27.45 11.83 -16.19
N PRO A 106 -28.46 12.31 -16.96
CA PRO A 106 -28.93 13.71 -17.16
C PRO A 106 -30.47 13.94 -16.92
N THR A 107 -30.89 15.21 -17.00
CA THR A 107 -32.27 15.80 -16.92
C THR A 107 -33.27 15.18 -17.95
N PRO A 108 -34.64 15.39 -17.97
CA PRO A 108 -35.35 16.65 -17.66
C PRO A 108 -36.89 16.65 -17.30
N TYR A 109 -37.43 17.88 -17.09
CA TYR A 109 -38.83 18.41 -17.13
C TYR A 109 -40.01 17.73 -16.39
N LYS A 110 -40.69 18.51 -15.53
CA LYS A 110 -42.11 18.90 -15.70
C LYS A 110 -42.44 20.16 -14.92
#